data_AF-A0A383BUD9-F1
#
_entry.id   AF-A0A383BUD9-F1
#
_cell.length_a   1.000
_cell.length_b   1.000
_cell.length_c   1.000
_cell.angle_alpha   90.00
_cell.angle_beta   90.00
_cell.angle_gamma   90.00
#
_symmetry.space_group_name_H-M   'P 1'
#
loop_
_entity.id
_entity.type
_entity.pdbx_description
1 polymer ?
#
loop_
_entity_poly.entity_id
_entity_poly.type
_entity_poly.pdbx_seq_one_letter_code
_entity_poly.pdbx_strand_id
1 'polypeptide(L)'
;MNEWKLFISGGMIGLILCSVLVIIVLYRLSPLLQSRRIKSLRDQHRELVPRFGGVAIFWSFVFTLLIVWLLPFEQRGLGYQLPAENKFAGLCIGGLVAWGLGFCDDIFQMRTRWKLSGQIGIALLAVGFGFEISLVQIPFLQTVNLGLWSFPLTVLWIV
;
A
#
# COMPACT_ATOMS: atom_id res chain seq x y z
N MET A 1 9.48 -3.65 -27.67
CA MET A 1 10.29 -2.67 -26.91
C MET A 1 10.53 -3.24 -25.52
N ASN A 2 11.76 -3.23 -25.01
CA ASN A 2 12.16 -4.00 -23.82
C ASN A 2 11.36 -3.61 -22.56
N GLU A 3 10.56 -4.53 -22.04
CA GLU A 3 9.78 -4.41 -20.79
C GLU A 3 10.62 -3.92 -19.61
N TRP A 4 11.89 -4.32 -19.56
CA TRP A 4 12.87 -3.84 -18.59
C TRP A 4 13.01 -2.32 -18.55
N LYS A 5 12.93 -1.64 -19.71
CA LYS A 5 13.01 -0.18 -19.76
C LYS A 5 11.80 0.49 -19.12
N LEU A 6 10.62 -0.12 -19.22
CA LEU A 6 9.41 0.35 -18.55
C LEU A 6 9.53 0.21 -17.03
N PHE A 7 9.97 -0.95 -16.57
CA PHE A 7 10.14 -1.19 -15.13
C PHE A 7 11.18 -0.26 -14.51
N ILE A 8 12.31 -0.08 -15.19
CA ILE A 8 13.36 0.83 -14.74
C ILE A 8 12.86 2.27 -14.75
N SER A 9 12.17 2.72 -15.83
CA SER A 9 11.69 4.10 -15.90
C SER A 9 10.59 4.39 -14.88
N GLY A 10 9.61 3.49 -14.71
CA GLY A 10 8.57 3.61 -13.68
C GLY A 10 9.16 3.60 -12.27
N GLY A 11 10.14 2.72 -12.01
CA GLY A 11 10.88 2.69 -10.74
C GLY A 11 11.63 3.99 -10.46
N MET A 12 12.32 4.55 -11.46
CA MET A 12 13.02 5.83 -11.33
C MET A 12 12.06 6.99 -11.06
N ILE A 13 10.93 7.05 -11.78
CA ILE A 13 9.89 8.06 -11.54
C ILE A 13 9.38 7.96 -10.10
N GLY A 14 9.10 6.74 -9.62
CA GLY A 14 8.65 6.52 -8.25
C GLY A 14 9.66 6.93 -7.20
N LEU A 15 10.95 6.62 -7.40
CA LEU A 15 12.02 7.02 -6.49
C LEU A 15 12.16 8.54 -6.40
N ILE A 16 12.11 9.24 -7.54
CA ILE A 16 12.22 10.70 -7.60
C ILE A 16 11.00 11.33 -6.90
N LEU A 17 9.78 10.88 -7.23
CA LEU A 17 8.56 11.38 -6.61
C LEU A 17 8.53 11.13 -5.11
N CYS A 18 8.92 9.93 -4.67
CA CYS A 18 9.00 9.59 -3.26
C CYS A 18 9.98 10.51 -2.53
N SER A 19 11.19 10.70 -3.08
CA SER A 19 12.21 11.56 -2.47
C SER A 19 11.71 13.01 -2.32
N VAL A 20 11.07 13.56 -3.36
CA VAL A 20 10.52 14.92 -3.33
C VAL A 20 9.37 15.02 -2.32
N LEU A 21 8.43 14.08 -2.34
CA LEU A 21 7.29 14.10 -1.43
C LEU A 21 7.69 13.89 0.03
N VAL A 22 8.70 13.07 0.30
CA VAL A 22 9.24 12.89 1.65
C VAL A 22 9.75 14.23 2.19
N ILE A 23 10.54 14.96 1.40
CA ILE A 23 11.03 16.29 1.79
C ILE A 23 9.85 17.24 2.06
N ILE A 24 8.86 17.29 1.17
CA ILE A 24 7.68 18.16 1.34
C ILE A 24 6.93 17.80 2.62
N VAL A 25 6.64 16.52 2.84
CA VAL A 25 5.90 16.05 4.02
C VAL A 25 6.65 16.34 5.31
N LEU A 26 7.97 16.13 5.33
CA LEU A 26 8.80 16.39 6.50
C LEU A 26 8.86 17.89 6.85
N TYR A 27 9.03 18.77 5.86
CA TYR A 27 9.18 20.21 6.13
C TYR A 27 7.85 20.96 6.26
N ARG A 28 6.79 20.53 5.58
CA ARG A 28 5.49 21.25 5.57
C ARG A 28 4.45 20.59 6.47
N LEU A 29 4.32 19.27 6.42
CA LEU A 29 3.23 18.56 7.09
C LEU A 29 3.58 18.18 8.53
N SER A 30 4.82 17.74 8.76
CA SER A 30 5.28 17.34 10.09
C SER A 30 5.12 18.44 11.14
N PRO A 31 5.60 19.68 10.97
CA PRO A 31 5.52 20.69 12.04
C PRO A 31 4.08 20.99 12.47
N LEU A 32 3.11 20.85 11.56
CA LEU A 32 1.69 21.05 11.85
C LEU A 32 1.13 19.92 12.74
N LEU A 33 1.50 18.67 12.45
CA LEU A 33 0.97 17.49 13.13
C LEU A 33 1.77 17.09 14.37
N GLN A 34 3.03 17.51 14.47
CA GLN A 34 3.94 17.23 15.59
C GLN A 34 3.45 17.85 16.91
N SER A 35 2.62 18.89 16.84
CA SER A 35 1.93 19.49 18.00
C SER A 35 0.99 18.52 18.74
N ARG A 36 0.47 17.49 18.06
CA ARG A 36 -0.43 16.49 18.63
C ARG A 36 0.29 15.28 19.23
N ARG A 37 1.62 15.25 19.17
CA ARG A 37 2.40 14.08 19.60
C ARG A 37 2.63 14.05 21.11
N ILE A 38 2.30 12.91 21.70
CA ILE A 38 2.63 12.57 23.08
C ILE A 38 3.92 11.73 23.09
N LYS A 39 4.86 12.01 24.01
CA LYS A 39 6.08 11.20 24.17
C LYS A 39 5.71 9.79 24.64
N SER A 40 6.19 8.78 23.95
CA SER A 40 6.04 7.38 24.38
C SER A 40 7.22 6.96 25.26
N LEU A 41 6.99 6.02 26.18
CA LEU A 41 8.06 5.38 26.96
C LEU A 41 9.08 4.63 26.09
N ARG A 42 8.72 4.31 24.84
CA ARG A 42 9.64 3.71 23.85
C ARG A 42 10.49 4.74 23.09
N ASP A 43 10.24 6.03 23.23
CA ASP A 43 10.99 7.05 22.50
C ASP A 43 12.35 7.30 23.18
N GLN A 44 13.42 6.92 22.49
CA GLN A 44 14.80 7.12 22.98
C GLN A 44 15.39 8.49 22.59
N HIS A 45 14.77 9.18 21.63
CA HIS A 45 15.25 10.48 21.16
C HIS A 45 14.72 11.61 22.04
N ARG A 46 15.60 12.57 22.38
CA ARG A 46 15.23 13.78 23.14
C ARG A 46 14.28 14.68 22.32
N GLU A 47 14.51 14.74 21.02
CA GLU A 47 13.71 15.51 20.07
C GLU A 47 12.63 14.65 19.41
N LEU A 48 11.51 15.28 19.07
CA LEU A 48 10.38 14.61 18.46
C LEU A 48 10.67 14.31 16.98
N VAL A 49 11.05 13.07 16.65
CA VAL A 49 11.21 12.63 15.25
C VAL A 49 9.85 12.56 14.51
N PRO A 50 9.75 13.06 13.27
CA PRO A 50 8.55 12.98 12.43
C PRO A 50 8.17 11.54 12.07
N ARG A 51 6.88 11.19 12.15
CA ARG A 51 6.37 9.83 11.83
C ARG A 51 5.57 9.73 10.52
N PHE A 52 5.38 10.85 9.81
CA PHE A 52 4.49 10.93 8.64
C PHE A 52 5.12 10.49 7.31
N GLY A 53 6.24 9.74 7.34
CA GLY A 53 6.89 9.23 6.12
C GLY A 53 5.97 8.35 5.27
N GLY A 54 5.06 7.60 5.90
CA GLY A 54 4.09 6.76 5.20
C GLY A 54 3.14 7.54 4.28
N VAL A 55 2.83 8.80 4.61
CA VAL A 55 2.03 9.70 3.74
C VAL A 55 2.77 9.96 2.43
N ALA A 56 4.06 10.29 2.51
CA ALA A 56 4.86 10.54 1.32
C ALA A 56 4.99 9.30 0.43
N ILE A 57 5.23 8.14 1.04
CA ILE A 57 5.37 6.86 0.31
C ILE A 57 4.06 6.53 -0.42
N PHE A 58 2.92 6.57 0.28
CA PHE A 58 1.63 6.23 -0.34
C PHE A 58 1.29 7.15 -1.52
N TRP A 59 1.39 8.47 -1.33
CA TRP A 59 1.08 9.42 -2.41
C TRP A 59 2.06 9.30 -3.57
N SER A 60 3.35 9.04 -3.31
CA SER A 60 4.32 8.78 -4.38
C SER A 60 3.95 7.56 -5.21
N PHE A 61 3.48 6.49 -4.57
CA PHE A 61 3.01 5.28 -5.24
C PHE A 61 1.78 5.56 -6.11
N VAL A 62 0.78 6.27 -5.57
CA VAL A 62 -0.43 6.66 -6.31
C VAL A 62 -0.09 7.55 -7.51
N PHE A 63 0.76 8.57 -7.35
CA PHE A 63 1.17 9.42 -8.46
C PHE A 63 1.99 8.68 -9.50
N THR A 64 2.87 7.77 -9.08
CA THR A 64 3.63 6.94 -10.02
C THR A 64 2.70 6.04 -10.83
N LEU A 65 1.73 5.39 -10.18
CA LEU A 65 0.69 4.62 -10.85
C LEU A 65 -0.10 5.47 -11.84
N LEU A 66 -0.50 6.68 -11.44
CA LEU A 66 -1.24 7.60 -12.29
C LEU A 66 -0.43 8.04 -13.51
N ILE A 67 0.86 8.37 -13.33
CA ILE A 67 1.75 8.75 -14.44
C ILE A 67 1.97 7.58 -15.38
N VAL A 68 2.20 6.38 -14.86
CA VAL A 68 2.36 5.17 -15.68
C VAL A 68 1.07 4.88 -16.46
N TRP A 69 -0.10 5.10 -15.85
CA TRP A 69 -1.39 4.90 -16.50
C TRP A 69 -1.70 5.96 -17.57
N LEU A 70 -1.35 7.23 -17.32
CA LEU A 70 -1.61 8.33 -18.25
C LEU A 70 -0.65 8.35 -19.45
N LEU A 71 0.56 7.82 -19.28
CA LEU A 71 1.52 7.71 -20.36
C LEU A 71 1.07 6.63 -21.36
N PRO A 72 1.11 6.90 -22.69
CA PRO A 72 0.65 5.96 -23.72
C PRO A 72 1.66 4.82 -23.92
N PHE A 73 1.82 3.97 -22.90
CA PHE A 73 2.64 2.77 -22.94
C PHE A 73 1.94 1.60 -23.64
N GLU A 74 0.61 1.58 -23.69
CA GLU A 74 -0.14 0.59 -24.47
C GLU A 74 0.14 0.69 -25.98
N GLN A 75 0.26 1.91 -26.50
CA GLN A 75 0.62 2.17 -27.91
C GLN A 75 2.05 1.71 -28.27
N ARG A 76 2.83 1.26 -27.27
CA ARG A 76 4.24 0.91 -27.38
C ARG A 76 4.52 -0.60 -27.37
N GLY A 77 3.47 -1.42 -27.48
CA GLY A 77 3.57 -2.87 -27.70
C GLY A 77 3.98 -3.66 -26.45
N LEU A 78 3.64 -3.14 -25.28
CA LEU A 78 3.79 -3.86 -24.02
C LEU A 78 2.56 -4.74 -23.84
N GLY A 79 2.71 -6.06 -24.01
CA GLY A 79 1.66 -7.05 -23.81
C GLY A 79 1.25 -7.22 -22.34
N TYR A 80 1.26 -6.14 -21.56
CA TYR A 80 0.78 -6.12 -20.20
C TYR A 80 -0.74 -6.07 -20.23
N GLN A 81 -1.36 -7.22 -19.98
CA GLN A 81 -2.75 -7.24 -19.59
C GLN A 81 -2.84 -6.54 -18.23
N LEU A 82 -3.42 -5.34 -18.19
CA LEU A 82 -3.82 -4.76 -16.92
C LEU A 82 -4.64 -5.82 -16.16
N PRO A 83 -4.48 -5.93 -14.83
CA PRO A 83 -5.38 -6.73 -14.02
C PRO A 83 -6.81 -6.37 -14.39
N ALA A 84 -7.72 -7.36 -14.43
CA ALA A 84 -9.14 -7.11 -14.66
C ALA A 84 -9.60 -5.86 -13.90
N GLU A 85 -10.38 -4.98 -14.53
CA GLU A 85 -10.71 -3.64 -14.01
C GLU A 85 -11.10 -3.66 -12.53
N ASN A 86 -11.82 -4.71 -12.10
CA ASN A 86 -12.22 -4.96 -10.73
C ASN A 86 -11.03 -5.13 -9.76
N LYS A 87 -9.99 -5.87 -10.13
CA LYS A 87 -8.79 -6.07 -9.29
C LYS A 87 -7.97 -4.79 -9.18
N PHE A 88 -7.84 -4.05 -10.28
CA PHE A 88 -7.14 -2.76 -10.23
C PHE A 88 -7.90 -1.76 -9.33
N ALA A 89 -9.22 -1.67 -9.48
CA ALA A 89 -10.06 -0.87 -8.59
C ALA A 89 -9.93 -1.31 -7.13
N GLY A 90 -9.94 -2.63 -6.87
CA GLY A 90 -9.75 -3.20 -5.55
C GLY A 90 -8.40 -2.87 -4.93
N LEU A 91 -7.32 -2.87 -5.73
CA LEU A 91 -5.99 -2.44 -5.27
C LEU A 91 -5.97 -0.97 -4.86
N CYS A 92 -6.54 -0.10 -5.69
CA CYS A 92 -6.59 1.34 -5.43
C CYS A 92 -7.46 1.67 -4.21
N ILE A 93 -8.67 1.11 -4.14
CA ILE A 93 -9.61 1.33 -3.04
C ILE A 93 -9.08 0.70 -1.76
N GLY A 94 -8.67 -0.57 -1.81
CA GLY A 94 -8.10 -1.28 -0.66
C GLY A 94 -6.85 -0.61 -0.13
N GLY A 95 -5.95 -0.18 -1.01
CA GLY A 95 -4.76 0.60 -0.64
C GLY A 95 -5.10 1.93 0.01
N LEU A 96 -6.07 2.68 -0.51
CA LEU A 96 -6.53 3.94 0.07
C LEU A 96 -7.13 3.74 1.48
N VAL A 97 -7.98 2.73 1.65
CA VAL A 97 -8.60 2.41 2.95
C VAL A 97 -7.55 1.94 3.95
N ALA A 98 -6.60 1.09 3.53
CA ALA A 98 -5.51 0.62 4.39
C ALA A 98 -4.58 1.75 4.83
N TRP A 99 -4.19 2.62 3.88
CA TRP A 99 -3.42 3.82 4.20
C TRP A 99 -4.19 4.74 5.15
N GLY A 100 -5.48 4.98 4.89
CA GLY A 100 -6.33 5.81 5.73
C GLY A 100 -6.46 5.27 7.16
N LEU A 101 -6.61 3.95 7.32
CA LEU A 101 -6.62 3.31 8.64
C LEU A 101 -5.29 3.50 9.36
N GLY A 102 -4.16 3.30 8.67
CA GLY A 102 -2.82 3.52 9.24
C GLY A 102 -2.58 4.98 9.63
N PHE A 103 -2.97 5.92 8.78
CA PHE A 103 -2.85 7.35 9.05
C PHE A 103 -3.72 7.80 10.23
N CYS A 104 -4.94 7.28 10.33
CA CYS A 104 -5.81 7.50 11.48
C CYS A 104 -5.22 6.90 12.77
N ASP A 105 -4.62 5.71 12.71
CA ASP A 105 -3.94 5.10 13.86
C ASP A 105 -2.75 5.94 14.33
N ASP A 106 -1.95 6.48 13.40
CA ASP A 106 -0.81 7.35 13.71
C ASP A 106 -1.21 8.64 14.43
N ILE A 107 -2.38 9.21 14.11
CA ILE A 107 -2.90 10.44 14.71
C ILE A 107 -3.65 10.17 16.02
N PHE A 108 -4.52 9.17 16.04
CA PHE A 108 -5.48 8.95 17.13
C PHE A 108 -5.05 7.88 18.13
N GLN A 109 -3.96 7.14 17.87
CA GLN A 109 -3.51 5.99 18.68
C GLN A 109 -4.69 5.06 18.98
N MET A 110 -5.25 4.47 17.92
CA MET A 110 -6.50 3.73 18.03
C MET A 110 -6.34 2.50 18.94
N ARG A 111 -7.41 2.15 19.66
CA ARG A 111 -7.42 0.90 20.44
C ARG A 111 -7.31 -0.29 19.49
N THR A 112 -6.57 -1.32 19.90
CA THR A 112 -6.32 -2.53 19.12
C THR A 112 -7.58 -3.15 18.52
N ARG A 113 -8.71 -3.12 19.24
CA ARG A 113 -9.99 -3.67 18.78
C ARG A 113 -10.49 -2.98 17.51
N TRP A 114 -10.41 -1.64 17.44
CA TRP A 114 -10.87 -0.87 16.29
C TRP A 114 -9.94 -1.04 15.09
N LYS A 115 -8.62 -1.08 15.35
CA LYS A 115 -7.62 -1.34 14.31
C LYS A 115 -7.81 -2.71 13.67
N LEU A 116 -8.00 -3.75 14.50
CA LEU A 116 -8.21 -5.11 14.03
C LEU A 116 -9.52 -5.22 13.22
N SER A 117 -10.61 -4.61 13.68
CA SER A 117 -11.87 -4.57 12.91
C SER A 117 -11.70 -3.89 11.56
N GLY A 118 -10.92 -2.80 11.49
CA GLY A 118 -10.60 -2.12 10.23
C GLY A 118 -9.79 -3.01 9.28
N GLN A 119 -8.76 -3.69 9.78
CA GLN A 119 -7.96 -4.63 9.00
C GLN A 119 -8.80 -5.79 8.46
N ILE A 120 -9.69 -6.36 9.27
CA ILE A 120 -10.62 -7.40 8.83
C ILE A 120 -11.54 -6.86 7.72
N GLY A 121 -12.06 -5.63 7.87
CA GLY A 121 -12.87 -4.99 6.83
C GLY A 121 -12.11 -4.81 5.51
N ILE A 122 -10.84 -4.40 5.57
CA ILE A 122 -9.97 -4.29 4.39
C ILE A 122 -9.75 -5.67 3.75
N ALA A 123 -9.52 -6.69 4.55
CA ALA A 123 -9.33 -8.05 4.07
C ALA A 123 -10.57 -8.59 3.34
N LEU A 124 -11.76 -8.37 3.91
CA LEU A 124 -13.03 -8.73 3.27
C LEU A 124 -13.25 -7.97 1.97
N LEU A 125 -12.92 -6.68 1.94
CA LEU A 125 -12.98 -5.86 0.73
C LEU A 125 -12.06 -6.43 -0.35
N ALA A 126 -10.82 -6.78 -0.02
CA ALA A 126 -9.87 -7.36 -0.96
C ALA A 126 -10.40 -8.68 -1.55
N VAL A 127 -10.91 -9.59 -0.72
CA VAL A 127 -11.53 -10.83 -1.17
C VAL A 127 -12.73 -10.55 -2.08
N GLY A 128 -13.56 -9.56 -1.75
CA GLY A 128 -14.69 -9.13 -2.59
C GLY A 128 -14.29 -8.64 -3.98
N PHE A 129 -13.08 -8.06 -4.13
CA PHE A 129 -12.50 -7.70 -5.43
C PHE A 129 -11.75 -8.87 -6.13
N GLY A 130 -11.81 -10.07 -5.56
CA GLY A 130 -11.18 -11.27 -6.12
C GLY A 130 -9.68 -11.41 -5.80
N PHE A 131 -9.20 -10.74 -4.75
CA PHE A 131 -7.89 -11.03 -4.15
C PHE A 131 -8.05 -12.20 -3.17
N GLU A 132 -8.07 -13.40 -3.71
CA GLU A 132 -8.22 -14.63 -2.96
C GLU A 132 -7.06 -15.59 -3.26
N ILE A 133 -6.45 -16.14 -2.21
CA ILE A 133 -5.36 -17.11 -2.31
C ILE A 133 -5.96 -18.51 -2.47
N SER A 134 -6.28 -18.92 -3.69
CA SER A 134 -6.88 -20.24 -3.95
C SER A 134 -5.84 -21.37 -4.06
N LEU A 135 -4.61 -21.03 -4.45
CA LEU A 135 -3.53 -21.98 -4.72
C LEU A 135 -2.28 -21.55 -3.95
N VAL A 136 -1.66 -22.49 -3.24
CA VAL A 136 -0.37 -22.27 -2.59
C VAL A 136 0.64 -23.24 -3.18
N GLN A 137 1.70 -22.69 -3.75
CA GLN A 137 2.82 -23.47 -4.26
C GLN A 137 3.88 -23.59 -3.19
N ILE A 138 4.10 -24.82 -2.72
CA ILE A 138 5.12 -25.10 -1.71
C ILE A 138 6.41 -25.45 -2.46
N PRO A 139 7.54 -24.75 -2.21
CA PRO A 139 8.81 -25.09 -2.85
C PRO A 139 9.16 -26.55 -2.53
N PHE A 140 9.62 -27.29 -3.54
CA PHE A 140 9.94 -28.73 -3.48
C PHE A 140 8.75 -29.71 -3.33
N LEU A 141 7.51 -29.21 -3.26
CA LEU A 141 6.28 -29.99 -3.11
C LEU A 141 5.28 -29.65 -4.23
N GLN A 142 4.10 -30.28 -4.21
CA GLN A 142 3.02 -30.01 -5.17
C GLN A 142 2.23 -28.75 -4.79
N THR A 143 1.61 -28.12 -5.79
CA THR A 143 0.63 -27.04 -5.58
C THR A 143 -0.60 -27.58 -4.85
N VAL A 144 -0.94 -26.96 -3.72
CA VAL A 144 -2.12 -27.31 -2.92
C VAL A 144 -3.25 -26.35 -3.26
N ASN A 145 -4.42 -26.89 -3.59
CA ASN A 145 -5.66 -26.12 -3.70
C ASN A 145 -6.30 -26.00 -2.33
N LEU A 146 -6.54 -24.76 -1.90
CA LEU A 146 -7.06 -24.47 -0.57
C LEU A 146 -8.58 -24.67 -0.45
N GLY A 147 -9.33 -24.65 -1.56
CA GLY A 147 -10.79 -24.78 -1.55
C GLY A 147 -11.43 -23.80 -0.56
N LEU A 148 -12.26 -24.32 0.37
CA LEU A 148 -12.93 -23.51 1.39
C LEU A 148 -11.97 -22.81 2.37
N TRP A 149 -10.74 -23.31 2.55
CA TRP A 149 -9.73 -22.68 3.41
C TRP A 149 -9.10 -21.43 2.79
N SER A 150 -9.31 -21.21 1.50
CA SER A 150 -8.83 -20.06 0.76
C SER A 150 -9.28 -18.73 1.38
N PHE A 151 -10.57 -18.64 1.74
CA PHE A 151 -11.15 -17.45 2.36
C PHE A 151 -10.53 -17.10 3.73
N PRO A 152 -10.59 -17.96 4.77
CA PRO A 152 -10.06 -17.62 6.08
C PRO A 152 -8.54 -17.40 6.07
N LEU A 153 -7.81 -18.13 5.22
CA LEU A 153 -6.36 -17.97 5.08
C LEU A 153 -6.01 -16.62 4.44
N THR A 154 -6.76 -16.19 3.42
CA THR A 154 -6.56 -14.88 2.80
C THR A 154 -6.86 -13.76 3.79
N VAL A 155 -7.94 -13.87 4.57
CA VAL A 155 -8.27 -12.86 5.58
C VAL A 155 -7.18 -12.77 6.64
N LEU A 156 -6.72 -13.91 7.14
CA LEU A 156 -5.64 -13.97 8.13
C LEU A 156 -4.29 -13.48 7.58
N TRP A 157 -4.05 -13.62 6.28
CA TRP A 157 -2.82 -13.14 5.64
C TRP A 157 -2.79 -11.61 5.51
N ILE A 158 -3.94 -10.96 5.36
CA ILE A 158 -4.04 -9.49 5.20
C ILE A 158 -4.01 -8.77 6.55
N VAL A 159 -4.58 -9.35 7.60
CA VAL A 159 -4.75 -8.75 8.94
C VAL A 159 -3.46 -8.82 9.77
#